data_AF-A0A350KPL5-F1
#
_entry.id   AF-A0A350KPL5-F1
#
_cell.length_a   1.000
_cell.length_b   1.000
_cell.length_c   1.000
_cell.angle_alpha   90.00
_cell.angle_beta   90.00
_cell.angle_gamma   90.00
#
_symmetry.space_group_name_H-M   'P 1'
#
loop_
_entity.id
_entity.type
_entity.pdbx_description
1 polymer ?
#
loop_
_entity_poly.entity_id
_entity_poly.type
_entity_poly.pdbx_seq_one_letter_code
_entity_poly.pdbx_strand_id
1 'polypeptide(L)'
;MKRLLLTALVLAASACVSGAPRDKTPLMLETAVNSDLLILQTEDIRVAEVRAKRIAYEYNDANVRLTQMEDHARRFCEGQGRDLILVDMRLTKRDGFRRATFECRDRPVLIP
;
A
#
# COMPACT_ATOMS: atom_id res chain seq x y z
N MET A 1 -10.03 47.14 -42.47
CA MET A 1 -8.83 47.04 -41.60
C MET A 1 -8.91 45.74 -40.81
N LYS A 2 -7.78 45.02 -40.67
CA LYS A 2 -7.52 43.92 -39.71
C LYS A 2 -8.26 42.59 -39.93
N ARG A 3 -8.17 41.94 -41.10
CA ARG A 3 -7.19 40.87 -41.39
C ARG A 3 -6.56 40.23 -40.15
N LEU A 4 -6.96 38.98 -39.85
CA LEU A 4 -6.11 37.78 -39.97
C LEU A 4 -4.60 37.94 -39.69
N LEU A 5 -4.26 38.62 -38.60
CA LEU A 5 -2.91 38.75 -38.07
C LEU A 5 -3.02 38.55 -36.56
N LEU A 6 -2.25 37.59 -36.04
CA LEU A 6 -2.12 37.15 -34.64
C LEU A 6 -2.83 35.83 -34.28
N THR A 7 -3.06 34.97 -35.28
CA THR A 7 -2.44 33.63 -35.17
C THR A 7 -0.93 33.81 -35.32
N ALA A 8 -0.16 33.17 -34.44
CA ALA A 8 1.30 33.14 -34.38
C ALA A 8 1.97 34.39 -33.78
N LEU A 9 2.01 34.46 -32.45
CA LEU A 9 3.29 34.45 -31.74
C LEU A 9 3.02 33.94 -30.32
N VAL A 10 3.29 32.65 -30.08
CA VAL A 10 4.50 32.22 -29.36
C VAL A 10 4.26 32.31 -27.85
N LEU A 11 3.82 31.21 -27.27
CA LEU A 11 4.76 30.23 -26.71
C LEU A 11 5.66 30.89 -25.65
N ALA A 12 5.15 31.12 -24.45
CA ALA A 12 5.97 31.31 -23.25
C ALA A 12 5.11 31.16 -21.98
N ALA A 13 4.67 29.93 -21.70
CA ALA A 13 4.32 29.40 -20.38
C ALA A 13 3.58 28.06 -20.61
N SER A 14 4.16 26.96 -21.11
CA SER A 14 5.46 26.35 -20.77
C SER A 14 5.84 26.51 -19.30
N ALA A 15 4.91 26.19 -18.42
CA ALA A 15 5.21 25.48 -17.19
C ALA A 15 4.26 24.27 -17.21
N CYS A 16 4.60 23.15 -17.86
CA CYS A 16 5.63 22.24 -17.36
C CYS A 16 5.71 22.30 -15.83
N VAL A 17 4.57 22.10 -15.17
CA VAL A 17 4.60 21.50 -13.84
C VAL A 17 5.02 20.06 -14.09
N SER A 18 6.34 19.89 -14.02
CA SER A 18 7.05 18.65 -13.81
C SER A 18 6.59 18.06 -12.47
N GLY A 19 5.34 17.62 -12.41
CA GLY A 19 4.91 16.65 -11.42
C GLY A 19 5.44 15.33 -11.94
N ALA A 20 6.66 14.97 -11.52
CA ALA A 20 7.25 13.66 -11.77
C ALA A 20 6.15 12.58 -11.69
N PRO A 21 6.12 11.60 -12.60
CA PRO A 21 5.19 10.50 -12.45
C PRO A 21 5.58 9.84 -11.14
N ARG A 22 4.83 10.10 -10.06
CA ARG A 22 4.84 9.26 -8.87
C ARG A 22 4.68 7.87 -9.44
N ASP A 23 5.71 7.05 -9.32
CA ASP A 23 5.75 5.66 -9.76
C ASP A 23 4.38 5.05 -9.46
N LYS A 24 3.53 5.05 -10.49
CA LYS A 24 2.16 4.61 -10.34
C LYS A 24 2.32 3.12 -10.29
N THR A 25 2.25 2.57 -9.08
CA THR A 25 1.95 1.16 -8.89
C THR A 25 0.91 0.80 -9.94
N PRO A 26 1.13 -0.22 -10.79
CA PRO A 26 0.22 -0.53 -11.87
C PRO A 26 -1.19 -0.65 -11.29
N LEU A 27 -2.19 0.00 -11.90
CA LEU A 27 -3.57 -0.02 -11.41
C LEU A 27 -4.10 -1.44 -11.14
N MET A 28 -3.59 -2.44 -11.86
CA MET A 28 -3.86 -3.86 -11.64
C MET A 28 -3.35 -4.40 -10.29
N LEU A 29 -2.22 -3.91 -9.82
CA LEU A 29 -1.62 -4.28 -8.54
C LEU A 29 -2.38 -3.67 -7.37
N GLU A 30 -2.83 -2.42 -7.51
CA GLU A 30 -3.66 -1.75 -6.50
C GLU A 30 -5.05 -2.42 -6.38
N THR A 31 -5.65 -2.83 -7.50
CA THR A 31 -6.92 -3.58 -7.50
C THR A 31 -6.77 -4.98 -6.92
N ALA A 32 -5.67 -5.69 -7.20
CA ALA A 32 -5.37 -6.99 -6.60
C ALA A 32 -5.15 -6.91 -5.08
N VAL A 33 -4.43 -5.88 -4.62
CA VAL A 33 -4.22 -5.61 -3.20
C VAL A 33 -5.55 -5.30 -2.49
N ASN A 34 -6.42 -4.48 -3.09
CA ASN A 34 -7.73 -4.18 -2.52
C ASN A 34 -8.68 -5.38 -2.51
N SER A 35 -8.61 -6.28 -3.50
CA SER A 35 -9.37 -7.53 -3.45
C SER A 35 -8.86 -8.48 -2.37
N ASP A 36 -7.54 -8.61 -2.18
CA ASP A 36 -6.96 -9.46 -1.13
C ASP A 36 -7.28 -8.93 0.29
N LEU A 37 -7.36 -7.60 0.46
CA LEU A 37 -7.80 -6.97 1.70
C LEU A 37 -9.24 -7.32 2.10
N LEU A 38 -10.12 -7.59 1.12
CA LEU A 38 -11.50 -8.01 1.37
C LEU A 38 -11.61 -9.49 1.75
N ILE A 39 -10.67 -10.34 1.30
CA ILE A 39 -10.69 -11.80 1.53
C ILE A 39 -10.44 -12.14 3.00
N LEU A 40 -9.72 -11.30 3.74
CA LEU A 40 -9.34 -11.57 5.13
C LEU A 40 -10.30 -11.03 6.19
N GLN A 41 -11.35 -10.29 5.81
CA GLN A 41 -12.31 -9.80 6.78
C GLN A 41 -13.29 -10.91 7.16
N THR A 42 -13.16 -11.42 8.38
CA THR A 42 -14.02 -12.44 8.98
C THR A 42 -14.44 -12.00 10.39
N GLU A 43 -15.27 -12.79 11.09
CA GLU A 43 -15.62 -12.50 12.49
C GLU A 43 -14.41 -12.51 13.42
N ASP A 44 -13.41 -13.33 13.07
CA ASP A 44 -12.19 -13.56 13.83
C ASP A 44 -10.99 -12.73 13.34
N ILE A 45 -11.08 -12.05 12.20
CA ILE A 45 -9.98 -11.27 11.61
C ILE A 45 -10.49 -9.97 11.02
N ARG A 46 -9.85 -8.86 11.37
CA ARG A 46 -10.07 -7.56 10.72
C ARG A 46 -8.75 -6.90 10.33
N VAL A 47 -8.74 -6.25 9.18
CA VAL A 47 -7.66 -5.31 8.84
C VAL A 47 -7.89 -4.03 9.64
N ALA A 48 -7.02 -3.78 10.62
CA ALA A 48 -7.13 -2.64 11.52
C ALA A 48 -6.52 -1.36 10.96
N GLU A 49 -5.53 -1.48 10.07
CA GLU A 49 -4.84 -0.32 9.49
C GLU A 49 -4.10 -0.72 8.21
N VAL A 50 -4.17 0.12 7.16
CA VAL A 50 -3.36 -0.01 5.94
C VAL A 50 -2.73 1.35 5.63
N ARG A 51 -1.40 1.37 5.49
CA ARG A 51 -0.60 2.51 5.02
C ARG A 51 0.38 2.04 3.96
N ALA A 52 0.98 3.00 3.24
CA ALA A 52 1.90 2.73 2.13
C ALA A 52 3.09 1.81 2.46
N LYS A 53 3.50 1.66 3.72
CA LYS A 53 4.56 0.73 4.16
C LYS A 53 4.14 -0.15 5.34
N ARG A 54 2.85 -0.22 5.68
CA ARG A 54 2.43 -0.84 6.94
C ARG A 54 1.03 -1.42 6.82
N ILE A 55 0.83 -2.60 7.40
CA ILE A 55 -0.48 -3.19 7.54
C ILE A 55 -0.63 -3.79 8.94
N ALA A 56 -1.79 -3.57 9.57
CA ALA A 56 -2.09 -4.14 10.87
C ALA A 56 -3.38 -4.95 10.82
N TYR A 57 -3.37 -6.08 11.51
CA TYR A 57 -4.50 -6.97 11.68
C TYR A 57 -4.87 -7.03 13.14
N GLU A 58 -6.16 -7.09 13.42
CA GLU A 58 -6.65 -7.60 14.68
C GLU A 58 -7.30 -8.95 14.46
N TYR A 59 -6.92 -9.93 15.27
CA TYR A 59 -7.34 -11.31 15.10
C TYR A 59 -7.60 -11.99 16.44
N ASN A 60 -8.53 -12.94 16.44
CA ASN A 60 -8.82 -13.81 17.57
C ASN A 60 -7.70 -14.85 17.70
N ASP A 61 -6.88 -14.74 18.73
CA ASP A 61 -5.69 -15.58 18.92
C ASP A 61 -6.02 -17.04 19.25
N ALA A 62 -7.26 -17.31 19.66
CA ALA A 62 -7.74 -18.67 19.88
C ALA A 62 -8.06 -19.41 18.56
N ASN A 63 -8.52 -18.68 17.54
CA ASN A 63 -9.05 -19.26 16.30
C ASN A 63 -8.12 -19.09 15.10
N VAL A 64 -7.28 -18.06 15.12
CA VAL A 64 -6.47 -17.63 13.97
C VAL A 64 -4.99 -17.69 14.30
N ARG A 65 -4.23 -18.33 13.42
CA ARG A 65 -2.77 -18.38 13.53
C ARG A 65 -2.17 -17.12 12.92
N LEU A 66 -1.18 -16.54 13.60
CA LEU A 66 -0.42 -15.39 13.11
C LEU A 66 0.14 -15.61 11.69
N THR A 67 0.56 -16.84 11.38
CA THR A 67 1.12 -17.22 10.06
C THR A 67 0.17 -16.93 8.90
N GLN A 68 -1.15 -17.09 9.11
CA GLN A 68 -2.13 -16.76 8.07
C GLN A 68 -2.11 -15.26 7.74
N MET A 69 -1.89 -14.40 8.74
CA MET A 69 -1.81 -12.95 8.54
C MET A 69 -0.46 -12.57 7.94
N GLU A 70 0.60 -13.26 8.37
CA GLU A 70 1.94 -13.10 7.83
C GLU A 70 1.98 -13.42 6.33
N ASP A 71 1.37 -14.52 5.88
CA ASP A 71 1.34 -14.91 4.47
C ASP A 71 0.66 -13.85 3.59
N HIS A 72 -0.43 -13.26 4.09
CA HIS A 72 -1.07 -12.18 3.37
C HIS A 72 -0.26 -10.87 3.42
N ALA A 73 0.26 -10.50 4.59
CA ALA A 73 1.11 -9.31 4.73
C ALA A 73 2.36 -9.41 3.86
N ARG A 74 2.90 -10.63 3.69
CA ARG A 74 4.02 -10.95 2.81
C ARG A 74 3.68 -10.65 1.37
N ARG A 75 2.56 -11.19 0.86
CA ARG A 75 2.08 -10.89 -0.50
C ARG A 75 1.85 -9.40 -0.72
N PHE A 76 1.28 -8.71 0.27
CA PHE A 76 1.10 -7.26 0.23
C PHE A 76 2.44 -6.50 0.09
N CYS A 77 3.45 -6.84 0.88
CA CYS A 77 4.77 -6.20 0.81
C CYS A 77 5.54 -6.60 -0.47
N GLU A 78 5.47 -7.85 -0.89
CA GLU A 78 6.12 -8.34 -2.11
C GLU A 78 5.56 -7.69 -3.36
N GLY A 79 4.24 -7.45 -3.42
CA GLY A 79 3.61 -6.66 -4.49
C GLY A 79 4.17 -5.24 -4.61
N GLN A 80 4.75 -4.70 -3.54
CA GLN A 80 5.42 -3.40 -3.52
C GLN A 80 6.95 -3.51 -3.71
N GLY A 81 7.49 -4.70 -3.98
CA GLY A 81 8.93 -4.94 -4.10
C GLY A 81 9.68 -4.85 -2.76
N ARG A 82 8.99 -5.10 -1.64
CA ARG A 82 9.50 -4.92 -0.28
C ARG A 82 9.50 -6.23 0.50
N ASP A 83 10.34 -6.27 1.54
CA ASP A 83 10.36 -7.37 2.50
C ASP A 83 9.39 -7.11 3.65
N LEU A 84 8.81 -8.19 4.16
CA LEU A 84 7.92 -8.16 5.31
C LEU A 84 8.72 -8.20 6.62
N ILE A 85 8.35 -7.36 7.58
CA ILE A 85 8.81 -7.46 8.96
C ILE A 85 7.62 -7.32 9.92
N LEU A 86 7.49 -8.23 10.87
CA LEU A 86 6.61 -8.05 12.01
C LEU A 86 7.24 -7.05 12.99
N VAL A 87 6.56 -5.92 13.24
CA VAL A 87 7.13 -4.81 14.04
C VAL A 87 6.45 -4.60 15.38
N ASP A 88 5.21 -5.07 15.55
CA ASP A 88 4.48 -4.94 16.80
C ASP A 88 3.46 -6.08 16.96
N MET A 89 3.33 -6.56 18.19
CA MET A 89 2.27 -7.47 18.62
C MET A 89 1.77 -7.06 20.00
N ARG A 90 0.46 -6.87 20.14
CA ARG A 90 -0.16 -6.45 21.39
C ARG A 90 -1.56 -7.00 21.58
N LEU A 91 -1.98 -7.14 22.83
CA LEU A 91 -3.38 -7.41 23.15
C LEU A 91 -4.23 -6.20 22.80
N THR A 92 -5.47 -6.44 22.37
CA THR A 92 -6.45 -5.38 22.13
C THR A 92 -7.38 -5.21 23.34
N LYS A 93 -8.28 -4.24 23.29
CA LYS A 93 -9.35 -4.10 24.30
C LYS A 93 -10.44 -5.17 24.15
N ARG A 94 -10.50 -5.87 23.01
CA ARG A 94 -11.46 -6.94 22.76
C ARG A 94 -10.87 -8.23 23.31
N ASP A 95 -11.61 -8.90 24.18
CA ASP A 95 -11.14 -10.12 24.81
C ASP A 95 -10.84 -11.21 23.78
N GLY A 96 -9.73 -11.93 23.97
CA GLY A 96 -9.22 -12.92 23.02
C GLY A 96 -8.61 -12.37 21.73
N PHE A 97 -8.65 -11.05 21.49
CA PHE A 97 -8.10 -10.45 20.26
C PHE A 97 -6.72 -9.83 20.47
N ARG A 98 -5.82 -10.13 19.54
CA ARG A 98 -4.50 -9.52 19.40
C ARG A 98 -4.44 -8.64 18.18
N ARG A 99 -3.49 -7.70 18.20
CA ARG A 99 -3.10 -6.90 17.06
C ARG A 99 -1.69 -7.26 16.65
N ALA A 100 -1.51 -7.62 15.38
CA ALA A 100 -0.20 -7.76 14.75
C ALA A 100 -0.02 -6.65 13.72
N THR A 101 1.12 -5.97 13.77
CA THR A 101 1.49 -4.92 12.81
C THR A 101 2.71 -5.36 12.05
N PHE A 102 2.61 -5.31 10.73
CA PHE A 102 3.67 -5.62 9.80
C PHE A 102 4.10 -4.36 9.05
N GLU A 103 5.39 -4.25 8.78
CA GLU A 103 6.00 -3.18 8.01
C GLU A 103 6.68 -3.75 6.77
N CYS A 104 6.48 -3.06 5.64
CA CYS A 104 7.15 -3.37 4.38
C CYS A 104 8.45 -2.56 4.33
N ARG A 105 9.59 -3.23 4.43
CA ARG A 105 10.92 -2.62 4.31
C ARG A 105 11.42 -2.67 2.88
N ASP A 106 12.08 -1.59 2.47
CA ASP A 106 12.73 -1.55 1.18
C ASP A 106 13.84 -2.62 1.13
N ARG A 107 13.86 -3.42 0.07
CA ARG A 107 14.91 -4.41 -0.13
C ARG A 107 16.24 -3.67 -0.30
N PRO A 108 17.32 -4.09 0.39
CA PRO A 108 18.63 -3.54 0.12
C PRO A 108 19.00 -3.86 -1.33
N VAL A 109 19.03 -2.84 -2.18
CA VAL A 109 19.55 -2.98 -3.54
C VAL A 109 21.06 -3.01 -3.41
N LEU A 110 21.66 -4.16 -3.69
CA LEU A 110 23.10 -4.24 -3.89
C LEU A 110 23.41 -3.46 -5.18
N ILE A 111 23.88 -2.22 -5.04
CA ILE A 111 24.41 -1.44 -6.17
C ILE A 111 25.74 -2.11 -6.54
N PRO A 112 25.91 -2.61 -7.78
CA PRO A 112 27.16 -3.23 -8.21
C PRO A 112 28.31 -2.23 -8.28
#